data_AF-A0A0V0YA96-F1
#
_entry.id   AF-A0A0V0YA96-F1
#
_cell.length_a   1.000
_cell.length_b   1.000
_cell.length_c   1.000
_cell.angle_alpha   90.00
_cell.angle_beta   90.00
_cell.angle_gamma   90.00
#
_symmetry.space_group_name_H-M   'P 1'
#
loop_
_entity.id
_entity.type
_entity.pdbx_description
1 polymer ?
#
loop_
_entity_poly.entity_id
_entity_poly.type
_entity_poly.pdbx_seq_one_letter_code
_entity_poly.pdbx_strand_id
1 'polypeptide(L)'
;LQDSPMGLASYILEKFSAWTDTSYQHLDDGGLRKYFTLDELLTNIMIYWTSDCIVSSMRFYKEFYQQLGRTRYFNSPVLVSTGVAAFPNDLLTSPQAFVTYKYVHLVQYSRMPRGGHFAALEEPLLLADDIYKFSALIN
;
A
#
# COMPACT_ATOMS: atom_id res chain seq x y z
N LEU A 1 -6.90 15.20 14.99
CA LEU A 1 -5.67 14.87 14.23
C LEU A 1 -4.94 16.12 13.82
N GLN A 2 -5.66 17.12 13.28
CA GLN A 2 -5.08 18.42 12.90
C GLN A 2 -4.50 19.20 14.09
N ASP A 3 -5.19 19.16 15.25
CA ASP A 3 -4.78 19.96 16.41
C ASP A 3 -3.90 19.20 17.42
N SER A 4 -3.50 17.96 17.11
CA SER A 4 -2.70 17.13 18.02
C SER A 4 -1.66 16.33 17.25
N PRO A 5 -0.36 16.69 17.36
CA PRO A 5 0.69 15.97 16.64
C PRO A 5 0.84 14.54 17.14
N MET A 6 0.62 14.30 18.44
CA MET A 6 0.59 12.94 18.99
C MET A 6 -0.59 12.14 18.43
N GLY A 7 -1.79 12.74 18.35
CA GLY A 7 -2.96 12.08 17.78
C GLY A 7 -2.77 11.73 16.30
N LEU A 8 -2.19 12.64 15.51
CA LEU A 8 -1.84 12.39 14.11
C LEU A 8 -0.82 11.25 13.98
N ALA A 9 0.27 11.33 14.74
CA ALA A 9 1.33 10.33 14.73
C ALA A 9 0.78 8.94 15.09
N SER A 10 0.03 8.80 16.19
CA SER A 10 -0.56 7.52 16.59
C SER A 10 -1.49 6.95 15.51
N TYR A 11 -2.31 7.80 14.88
CA TYR A 11 -3.25 7.36 13.84
C TYR A 11 -2.53 6.83 12.58
N ILE A 12 -1.44 7.48 12.18
CA ILE A 12 -0.64 7.06 11.00
C ILE A 12 0.22 5.84 11.34
N LEU A 13 0.93 5.86 12.47
CA LEU A 13 1.89 4.82 12.87
C LEU A 13 1.21 3.47 13.10
N GLU A 14 -0.02 3.44 13.60
CA GLU A 14 -0.75 2.17 13.74
C GLU A 14 -0.87 1.42 12.41
N LYS A 15 -0.96 2.13 11.27
CA LYS A 15 -0.98 1.51 9.94
C LYS A 15 0.38 0.96 9.53
N PHE A 16 1.46 1.71 9.78
CA PHE A 16 2.84 1.24 9.57
C PHE A 16 3.17 0.00 10.42
N SER A 17 2.52 -0.17 11.57
CA SER A 17 2.60 -1.41 12.34
C SER A 17 1.78 -2.52 11.69
N ALA A 18 0.46 -2.37 11.67
CA ALA A 18 -0.47 -3.44 11.35
C ALA A 18 -0.44 -3.88 9.88
N TRP A 19 -0.11 -2.99 8.95
CA TRP A 19 -0.14 -3.27 7.50
C TRP A 19 1.20 -3.74 6.94
N THR A 20 2.28 -3.63 7.72
CA THR A 20 3.57 -4.25 7.42
C THR A 20 3.56 -5.72 7.83
N ASP A 21 3.06 -6.02 9.04
CA ASP A 21 2.81 -7.37 9.50
C ASP A 21 1.76 -7.34 10.61
N THR A 22 0.66 -8.07 10.45
CA THR A 22 -0.43 -8.07 11.43
C THR A 22 0.01 -8.60 12.79
N SER A 23 1.05 -9.43 12.86
CA SER A 23 1.61 -9.92 14.12
C SER A 23 2.23 -8.80 14.97
N TYR A 24 2.57 -7.65 14.37
CA TYR A 24 3.22 -6.55 15.09
C TYR A 24 2.27 -5.83 16.04
N GLN A 25 0.95 -6.00 15.88
CA GLN A 25 -0.07 -5.51 16.82
C GLN A 25 0.09 -6.09 18.23
N HIS A 26 0.81 -7.20 18.38
CA HIS A 26 1.07 -7.85 19.66
C HIS A 26 2.42 -7.47 20.29
N LEU A 27 3.19 -6.60 19.64
CA LEU A 27 4.46 -6.10 20.15
C LEU A 27 4.21 -4.80 20.94
N ASP A 28 4.89 -4.64 22.07
CA ASP A 28 4.76 -3.45 22.92
C ASP A 28 5.13 -2.15 22.18
N ASP A 29 6.04 -2.22 21.21
CA ASP A 29 6.49 -1.10 20.38
C ASP A 29 5.84 -1.05 18.99
N GLY A 30 4.89 -1.95 18.72
CA GLY A 30 4.23 -2.09 17.42
C GLY A 30 5.16 -2.50 16.27
N GLY A 31 6.39 -2.95 16.54
CA GLY A 31 7.35 -3.35 15.51
C GLY A 31 7.77 -2.24 14.54
N LEU A 32 7.52 -0.97 14.88
CA LEU A 32 7.70 0.18 13.97
C LEU A 32 9.13 0.36 13.45
N ARG A 33 10.12 -0.14 14.20
CA ARG A 33 11.54 -0.02 13.85
C ARG A 33 12.12 -1.22 13.10
N LYS A 34 11.30 -2.21 12.76
CA LYS A 34 11.78 -3.43 12.09
C LYS A 34 12.15 -3.20 10.62
N TYR A 35 11.35 -2.40 9.92
CA TYR A 35 11.56 -2.05 8.51
C TYR A 35 11.86 -0.57 8.29
N PHE A 36 11.50 0.29 9.25
CA PHE A 36 11.57 1.74 9.09
C PHE A 36 12.47 2.37 10.14
N THR A 37 13.22 3.38 9.72
CA THR A 37 13.84 4.32 10.65
C THR A 37 12.77 5.28 11.20
N LEU A 38 13.05 5.87 12.37
CA LEU A 38 12.16 6.91 12.89
C LEU A 38 12.06 8.12 11.96
N ASP A 39 13.15 8.49 11.30
CA ASP A 39 13.17 9.66 10.43
C ASP A 39 12.28 9.45 9.19
N GLU A 40 12.21 8.24 8.63
CA GLU A 40 11.30 7.91 7.53
C GLU A 40 9.84 8.02 7.96
N LEU A 41 9.50 7.45 9.13
CA LEU A 41 8.15 7.51 9.69
C LEU A 41 7.75 8.96 10.02
N LEU A 42 8.64 9.71 10.67
CA LEU A 42 8.43 11.11 11.00
C LEU A 42 8.34 11.98 9.75
N THR A 43 9.12 11.69 8.71
CA THR A 43 9.02 12.39 7.42
C THR A 43 7.61 12.24 6.83
N ASN A 44 7.06 11.01 6.84
CA ASN A 44 5.69 10.78 6.39
C ASN A 44 4.67 11.58 7.23
N ILE A 45 4.78 11.53 8.56
CA ILE A 45 3.91 12.28 9.48
C ILE A 45 4.02 13.79 9.24
N MET A 46 5.24 14.31 9.02
CA MET A 46 5.49 15.73 8.80
C MET A 46 4.92 16.23 7.48
N ILE A 47 4.85 15.39 6.44
CA ILE A 47 4.12 15.73 5.22
C ILE A 47 2.66 16.04 5.55
N TYR A 48 1.97 15.19 6.33
CA TYR A 48 0.58 15.44 6.73
C TYR A 48 0.45 16.65 7.67
N TRP A 49 1.35 16.78 8.64
CA TRP A 49 1.29 17.85 9.64
C TRP A 49 1.53 19.23 9.03
N THR A 50 2.60 19.39 8.24
CA THR A 50 3.00 20.71 7.71
C THR A 50 2.14 21.18 6.54
N SER A 51 1.57 20.26 5.78
CA SER A 51 0.63 20.59 4.70
C SER A 51 -0.82 20.70 5.16
N ASP A 52 -1.11 20.40 6.43
CA ASP A 52 -2.44 20.48 7.03
C ASP A 52 -3.50 19.63 6.31
N CYS A 53 -3.09 18.52 5.70
CA CYS A 53 -3.89 17.83 4.70
C CYS A 53 -4.66 16.58 5.20
N ILE A 54 -4.60 16.27 6.50
CA ILE A 54 -5.20 15.04 7.05
C ILE A 54 -6.72 14.95 6.82
N VAL A 55 -7.45 16.07 6.90
CA VAL A 55 -8.89 16.06 6.63
C VAL A 55 -9.17 15.89 5.14
N SER A 56 -8.43 16.58 4.28
CA SER A 56 -8.58 16.45 2.82
C SER A 56 -8.23 15.06 2.32
N SER A 57 -7.20 14.41 2.86
CA SER A 57 -6.84 13.03 2.50
C SER A 57 -7.93 12.04 2.90
N MET A 58 -8.55 12.23 4.07
CA MET A 58 -9.67 11.39 4.53
C MET A 58 -10.95 11.57 3.72
N ARG A 59 -11.21 12.76 3.18
CA ARG A 59 -12.39 13.01 2.32
C ARG A 59 -12.41 12.12 1.09
N PHE A 60 -11.24 11.75 0.55
CA PHE A 60 -11.14 10.80 -0.56
C PHE A 60 -11.88 9.49 -0.27
N TYR A 61 -11.77 8.96 0.95
CA TYR A 61 -12.48 7.73 1.33
C TYR A 61 -13.99 7.90 1.22
N LYS A 62 -14.55 9.00 1.75
CA LYS A 62 -15.99 9.29 1.66
C LYS A 62 -16.45 9.30 0.20
N GLU A 63 -15.74 10.03 -0.66
CA GLU A 63 -16.09 10.13 -2.08
C GLU A 63 -15.95 8.77 -2.79
N PHE A 64 -14.91 8.01 -2.49
CA PHE A 64 -14.72 6.65 -3.00
C PHE A 64 -15.88 5.72 -2.62
N TYR A 65 -16.27 5.68 -1.34
CA TYR A 65 -17.37 4.84 -0.86
C TYR A 65 -18.73 5.21 -1.46
N GLN A 66 -18.95 6.49 -1.78
CA GLN A 66 -20.17 6.92 -2.48
C GLN A 66 -20.25 6.42 -3.93
N GLN A 67 -19.10 6.11 -4.55
CA GLN A 67 -18.99 5.63 -5.93
C GLN A 67 -18.96 4.10 -6.04
N LEU A 68 -18.70 3.39 -4.94
CA LEU A 68 -18.73 1.92 -4.90
C LEU A 68 -20.08 1.38 -5.38
N GLY A 69 -20.05 0.44 -6.33
CA GLY A 69 -21.24 -0.15 -6.94
C GLY A 69 -22.00 0.74 -7.94
N ARG A 70 -21.66 2.04 -8.03
CA ARG A 70 -22.29 2.99 -8.97
C ARG A 70 -21.47 3.18 -10.23
N THR A 71 -20.16 2.97 -10.17
CA THR A 71 -19.27 3.13 -11.32
C THR A 71 -19.00 1.80 -12.00
N ARG A 72 -19.08 1.78 -13.33
CA ARG A 72 -18.78 0.58 -14.13
C ARG A 72 -17.30 0.18 -14.06
N TYR A 73 -16.41 1.12 -13.71
CA TYR A 73 -14.96 0.92 -13.65
C TYR A 73 -14.54 -0.26 -12.79
N PHE A 74 -15.23 -0.55 -11.68
CA PHE A 74 -14.89 -1.69 -10.82
C PHE A 74 -15.09 -3.04 -11.53
N ASN A 75 -16.08 -3.13 -12.43
CA ASN A 75 -16.42 -4.37 -13.14
C ASN A 75 -15.87 -4.43 -14.58
N SER A 76 -15.34 -3.33 -15.11
CA SER A 76 -14.78 -3.30 -16.46
C SER A 76 -13.39 -3.99 -16.53
N PRO A 77 -13.09 -4.77 -17.57
CA PRO A 77 -11.76 -5.34 -17.76
C PRO A 77 -10.72 -4.24 -18.05
N VAL A 78 -9.48 -4.50 -17.64
CA VAL A 78 -8.29 -3.71 -17.97
C VAL A 78 -7.55 -4.42 -19.10
N LEU A 79 -7.37 -3.71 -20.22
CA LEU A 79 -6.83 -4.27 -21.47
C LEU A 79 -5.37 -3.85 -21.76
N VAL A 80 -4.75 -3.08 -20.87
CA VAL A 80 -3.32 -2.73 -21.01
C VAL A 80 -2.45 -3.80 -20.34
N SER A 81 -1.21 -3.96 -20.83
CA SER A 81 -0.23 -4.85 -20.21
C SER A 81 -0.07 -4.49 -18.73
N THR A 82 -0.29 -5.48 -17.86
CA THR A 82 -0.31 -5.29 -16.41
C THR A 82 0.67 -6.22 -15.73
N GLY A 83 1.41 -5.70 -14.75
CA GLY A 83 2.22 -6.49 -13.81
C GLY A 83 1.62 -6.40 -12.40
N VAL A 84 1.70 -7.49 -11.62
CA VAL A 84 1.26 -7.54 -10.23
C VAL A 84 2.37 -8.12 -9.34
N ALA A 85 2.78 -7.35 -8.34
CA ALA A 85 3.66 -7.79 -7.26
C ALA A 85 2.81 -8.08 -6.01
N ALA A 86 2.65 -9.36 -5.68
CA ALA A 86 1.83 -9.83 -4.55
C ALA A 86 2.71 -10.03 -3.31
N PHE A 87 2.68 -9.07 -2.39
CA PHE A 87 3.40 -9.12 -1.10
C PHE A 87 2.64 -9.93 -0.05
N PRO A 88 3.31 -10.83 0.70
CA PRO A 88 2.64 -11.82 1.53
C PRO A 88 1.84 -11.22 2.70
N ASN A 89 2.27 -10.08 3.23
CA ASN A 89 1.60 -9.41 4.36
C ASN A 89 0.69 -8.25 3.93
N ASP A 90 0.48 -8.02 2.62
CA ASP A 90 -0.43 -6.98 2.16
C ASP A 90 -1.90 -7.36 2.43
N LEU A 91 -2.73 -6.36 2.73
CA LEU A 91 -4.12 -6.51 3.16
C LEU A 91 -5.00 -7.21 2.12
N LEU A 92 -4.71 -6.99 0.83
CA LEU A 92 -5.56 -7.42 -0.27
C LEU A 92 -4.75 -8.12 -1.37
N THR A 93 -4.08 -9.23 -1.03
CA THR A 93 -3.50 -10.12 -2.04
C THR A 93 -4.55 -11.06 -2.63
N SER A 94 -4.78 -10.94 -3.94
CA SER A 94 -5.68 -11.84 -4.67
C SER A 94 -4.89 -12.89 -5.45
N PRO A 95 -5.28 -14.18 -5.44
CA PRO A 95 -4.61 -15.19 -6.27
C PRO A 95 -4.63 -14.80 -7.75
N GLN A 96 -3.57 -15.16 -8.49
CA GLN A 96 -3.42 -14.85 -9.91
C GLN A 96 -4.66 -15.16 -10.75
N ALA A 97 -5.31 -16.31 -10.51
CA ALA A 97 -6.53 -16.70 -11.22
C ALA A 97 -7.69 -15.70 -11.07
N PHE A 98 -7.79 -15.01 -9.93
CA PHE A 98 -8.79 -13.95 -9.72
C PHE A 98 -8.37 -12.65 -10.39
N VAL A 99 -7.08 -12.31 -10.31
CA VAL A 99 -6.50 -11.12 -10.92
C VAL A 99 -6.71 -11.10 -12.44
N THR A 100 -6.61 -12.25 -13.11
CA THR A 100 -6.83 -12.36 -14.56
C THR A 100 -8.25 -12.07 -15.04
N TYR A 101 -9.27 -12.12 -14.16
CA TYR A 101 -10.63 -11.66 -14.55
C TYR A 101 -10.68 -10.15 -14.77
N LYS A 102 -9.88 -9.40 -14.01
CA LYS A 102 -9.82 -7.94 -14.09
C LYS A 102 -8.80 -7.50 -15.13
N TYR A 103 -7.61 -8.08 -15.10
CA TYR A 103 -6.48 -7.70 -15.95
C TYR A 103 -6.29 -8.75 -17.04
N VAL A 104 -6.86 -8.47 -18.22
CA VAL A 104 -6.93 -9.44 -19.32
C VAL A 104 -5.54 -9.71 -19.91
N HIS A 105 -4.68 -8.69 -19.93
CA HIS A 105 -3.30 -8.77 -20.40
C HIS A 105 -2.31 -8.73 -19.23
N LEU A 106 -2.43 -9.69 -18.31
CA LEU A 106 -1.49 -9.86 -17.21
C LEU A 106 -0.19 -10.50 -17.73
N VAL A 107 0.88 -9.71 -17.82
CA VAL A 107 2.19 -10.15 -18.36
C VAL A 107 3.16 -10.59 -17.27
N GLN A 108 2.94 -10.15 -16.03
CA GLN A 108 3.76 -10.53 -14.87
C GLN A 108 2.88 -10.70 -13.63
N TYR A 109 3.09 -11.79 -12.90
CA TYR A 109 2.53 -12.00 -11.57
C TYR A 109 3.62 -12.57 -10.67
N SER A 110 4.11 -11.74 -9.76
CA SER A 110 5.23 -12.05 -8.88
C SER A 110 4.71 -12.29 -7.46
N ARG A 111 4.95 -13.48 -6.91
CA ARG A 111 4.72 -13.75 -5.49
C ARG A 111 5.97 -13.36 -4.73
N MET A 112 5.91 -12.29 -3.95
CA MET A 112 7.07 -11.80 -3.23
C MET A 112 7.38 -12.67 -2.02
N PRO A 113 8.67 -12.89 -1.70
CA PRO A 113 9.06 -13.73 -0.57
C PRO A 113 8.79 -13.11 0.81
N ARG A 114 8.67 -11.77 0.90
CA ARG A 114 8.51 -11.01 2.16
C ARG A 114 8.02 -9.59 1.86
N GLY A 115 7.67 -8.85 2.92
CA GLY A 115 7.11 -7.50 2.87
C GLY A 115 5.58 -7.47 2.92
N GLY A 116 5.04 -6.30 3.18
CA GLY A 116 3.61 -6.01 3.32
C GLY A 116 3.16 -4.84 2.47
N HIS A 117 2.30 -4.00 3.04
CA HIS A 117 1.59 -2.96 2.31
C HIS A 117 2.50 -1.83 1.79
N PHE A 118 3.54 -1.44 2.55
CA PHE A 118 4.44 -0.35 2.17
C PHE A 118 5.66 -0.90 1.40
N ALA A 119 5.41 -1.78 0.43
CA ALA A 119 6.41 -2.55 -0.31
C ALA A 119 7.67 -1.77 -0.75
N ALA A 120 7.50 -0.55 -1.27
CA ALA A 120 8.61 0.29 -1.73
C ALA A 120 9.51 0.78 -0.59
N LEU A 121 8.95 0.94 0.62
CA LEU A 121 9.68 1.39 1.80
C LEU A 121 10.21 0.20 2.61
N GLU A 122 9.49 -0.91 2.64
CA GLU A 122 9.88 -2.13 3.35
C GLU A 122 10.95 -2.93 2.60
N GLU A 123 10.81 -3.10 1.29
CA GLU A 123 11.64 -3.95 0.46
C GLU A 123 11.98 -3.27 -0.88
N PRO A 124 12.70 -2.13 -0.87
CA PRO A 124 12.90 -1.26 -2.03
C PRO A 124 13.55 -1.99 -3.21
N LEU A 125 14.59 -2.80 -2.95
CA LEU A 125 15.30 -3.54 -3.99
C LEU A 125 14.43 -4.64 -4.60
N LEU A 126 13.64 -5.33 -3.77
CA LEU A 126 12.77 -6.39 -4.23
C LEU A 126 11.68 -5.86 -5.17
N LEU A 127 11.06 -4.73 -4.82
CA LEU A 127 10.08 -4.07 -5.68
C LEU A 127 10.73 -3.48 -6.95
N ALA A 128 11.89 -2.83 -6.82
CA ALA A 128 12.59 -2.25 -7.97
C ALA A 128 12.97 -3.32 -9.01
N ASP A 129 13.53 -4.45 -8.57
CA ASP A 129 13.89 -5.56 -9.45
C ASP A 129 12.66 -6.11 -10.19
N ASP A 130 11.50 -6.17 -9.54
CA ASP A 130 10.26 -6.62 -10.17
C ASP A 130 9.74 -5.63 -11.22
N ILE A 131 9.84 -4.32 -10.94
CA ILE A 131 9.48 -3.26 -11.89
C ILE A 131 10.40 -3.31 -13.12
N TYR A 132 11.71 -3.52 -12.94
CA TYR A 132 12.64 -3.64 -14.06
C TYR A 132 12.34 -4.87 -14.92
N LYS A 133 12.02 -6.02 -14.31
CA LYS A 133 11.59 -7.22 -15.03
C LYS A 133 10.31 -6.95 -15.82
N PHE A 134 9.33 -6.29 -15.22
CA PHE A 134 8.09 -5.92 -15.89
C PHE A 134 8.35 -5.01 -17.09
N SER A 135 9.19 -3.97 -16.93
CA SER A 135 9.52 -3.05 -18.00
C SER A 135 10.15 -3.78 -19.21
N ALA A 136 10.99 -4.80 -18.97
CA ALA A 136 11.59 -5.58 -20.04
C ALA A 136 10.57 -6.46 -20.81
N LEU A 137 9.41 -6.76 -20.22
CA LEU A 137 8.34 -7.55 -20.85
C LEU A 137 7.39 -6.72 -21.72
N ILE A 138 7.40 -5.39 -21.57
CA ILE A 138 6.47 -4.48 -22.27
C ILE A 138 7.18 -3.53 -23.25
N ASN A 139 8.50 -3.60 -23.33
CA ASN A 139 9.33 -2.89 -24.31
C ASN A 139 9.52 -3.69 -25.60
#